data_AF-A0A521PP91-F1
#
_entry.id   AF-A0A521PP91-F1
#
_cell.length_a   1.000
_cell.length_b   1.000
_cell.length_c   1.000
_cell.angle_alpha   90.00
_cell.angle_beta   90.00
_cell.angle_gamma   90.00
#
_symmetry.space_group_name_H-M   'P 1'
#
loop_
_entity.id
_entity.type
_entity.pdbx_description
1 polymer ?
#
loop_
_entity_poly.entity_id
_entity_poly.type
_entity_poly.pdbx_seq_one_letter_code
_entity_poly.pdbx_strand_id
1 'polypeptide(L)'
;MDVNEAAVLQIVLRTAAALLFLEAAIGKFADRSGFEGVVANYRVLPAPLVGPVARLLPPTEVLLAVGLLAGVLSPWPATAAAGLLLVFAAAMALNLRRGRAAIDCGCGRGGLRQPLSWSRVARNVVLAGLLVVTAPPKTAGLADWSLGLAGGGVLFLLDYTLAYLSSLAPRAAARGIPR
;
A
#
# COMPACT_ATOMS: atom_id res chain seq x y z
N MET A 1 -17.32 -22.50 -18.28
CA MET A 1 -17.04 -21.77 -17.02
C MET A 1 -17.45 -20.35 -17.27
N ASP A 2 -18.61 -19.95 -16.77
CA ASP A 2 -19.07 -18.57 -16.91
C ASP A 2 -18.30 -17.74 -15.88
N VAL A 3 -17.36 -16.93 -16.38
CA VAL A 3 -16.53 -16.05 -15.54
C VAL A 3 -17.26 -14.73 -15.39
N ASN A 4 -17.38 -14.25 -14.15
CA ASN A 4 -17.91 -12.93 -13.89
C ASN A 4 -16.77 -11.91 -13.88
N GLU A 5 -16.60 -11.19 -14.98
CA GLU A 5 -15.51 -10.22 -15.16
C GLU A 5 -15.48 -9.15 -14.05
N ALA A 6 -16.66 -8.69 -13.61
CA ALA A 6 -16.76 -7.70 -12.53
C ALA A 6 -16.31 -8.29 -11.18
N ALA A 7 -16.66 -9.56 -10.91
CA ALA A 7 -16.21 -10.26 -9.71
C ALA A 7 -14.69 -10.47 -9.73
N VAL A 8 -14.14 -10.91 -10.86
CA VAL A 8 -12.70 -11.09 -11.04
C VAL A 8 -11.97 -9.78 -10.79
N LEU A 9 -12.37 -8.69 -11.44
CA LEU A 9 -11.74 -7.38 -11.27
C LEU A 9 -11.73 -6.94 -9.81
N GLN A 10 -12.84 -7.11 -9.09
CA GLN A 10 -12.90 -6.75 -7.69
C GLN A 10 -11.97 -7.60 -6.83
N ILE A 11 -11.94 -8.92 -7.04
CA ILE A 11 -11.06 -9.83 -6.30
C ILE A 11 -9.58 -9.50 -6.58
N VAL A 12 -9.23 -9.15 -7.82
CA VAL A 12 -7.90 -8.68 -8.19
C VAL A 12 -7.50 -7.45 -7.35
N LEU A 13 -8.36 -6.43 -7.30
CA LEU A 13 -8.09 -5.19 -6.57
C LEU A 13 -7.96 -5.42 -5.06
N ARG A 14 -8.86 -6.23 -4.48
CA ARG A 14 -8.83 -6.59 -3.05
C ARG A 14 -7.58 -7.36 -2.70
N THR A 15 -7.20 -8.32 -3.53
CA THR A 15 -6.01 -9.14 -3.32
C THR A 15 -4.75 -8.30 -3.42
N ALA A 16 -4.62 -7.46 -4.45
CA ALA A 16 -3.48 -6.56 -4.60
C ALA A 16 -3.34 -5.60 -3.40
N ALA A 17 -4.44 -4.99 -2.94
CA ALA A 17 -4.44 -4.12 -1.78
C ALA A 17 -4.11 -4.88 -0.48
N ALA A 18 -4.67 -6.08 -0.28
CA ALA A 18 -4.41 -6.90 0.89
C ALA A 18 -2.94 -7.32 0.98
N LEU A 19 -2.35 -7.78 -0.13
CA LEU A 19 -0.93 -8.15 -0.18
C LEU A 19 -0.03 -6.94 0.08
N LEU A 20 -0.39 -5.75 -0.43
CA LEU A 20 0.31 -4.50 -0.14
C LEU A 20 0.30 -4.17 1.36
N PHE A 21 -0.85 -4.29 2.03
CA PHE A 21 -0.96 -4.06 3.47
C PHE A 21 -0.23 -5.11 4.30
N LEU A 22 -0.29 -6.39 3.92
CA LEU A 22 0.44 -7.46 4.60
C LEU A 22 1.95 -7.25 4.50
N GLU A 23 2.46 -6.92 3.31
CA GLU A 23 3.87 -6.63 3.11
C GLU A 23 4.34 -5.46 3.97
N ALA A 24 3.58 -4.36 3.96
CA ALA A 24 3.85 -3.21 4.81
C ALA A 24 3.84 -3.57 6.31
N ALA A 25 2.85 -4.34 6.76
CA ALA A 25 2.75 -4.76 8.15
C ALA A 25 3.93 -5.65 8.57
N ILE A 26 4.34 -6.61 7.72
CA ILE A 26 5.48 -7.50 7.97
C ILE A 26 6.75 -6.66 8.18
N GLY A 27 7.03 -5.71 7.29
CA GLY A 27 8.20 -4.84 7.42
C GLY A 27 8.19 -4.01 8.72
N LYS A 28 7.03 -3.50 9.12
CA LYS A 28 6.87 -2.70 10.35
C LYS A 28 6.95 -3.53 11.61
N PHE A 29 6.50 -4.78 11.57
CA PHE A 29 6.68 -5.70 12.69
C PHE A 29 8.14 -6.14 12.85
N ALA A 30 8.87 -6.29 11.74
CA ALA A 30 10.29 -6.65 11.74
C ALA A 30 11.19 -5.55 12.32
N ASP A 31 10.91 -4.27 12.04
CA ASP A 31 11.66 -3.12 12.58
C ASP A 31 10.72 -2.04 13.12
N ARG A 32 10.16 -2.31 14.31
CA ARG A 32 9.22 -1.39 14.98
C ARG A 32 9.87 -0.05 15.34
N SER A 33 11.10 -0.08 15.84
CA SER A 33 11.87 1.11 16.21
C SER A 33 12.18 1.99 15.01
N GLY A 34 12.61 1.37 13.90
CA GLY A 34 12.86 2.09 12.66
C GLY A 34 11.57 2.68 12.09
N PHE A 35 10.46 1.94 12.14
CA PHE A 35 9.17 2.44 11.66
C PHE A 35 8.67 3.65 12.47
N GLU A 36 8.84 3.68 13.79
CA GLU A 36 8.52 4.86 14.60
C GLU A 36 9.33 6.09 14.13
N GLY A 37 10.62 5.90 13.83
CA GLY A 37 11.46 6.93 13.22
C GLY A 37 10.97 7.38 11.83
N VAL A 38 10.44 6.46 11.02
CA VAL A 38 9.79 6.81 9.74
C VAL A 38 8.57 7.69 10.00
N VAL A 39 7.66 7.31 10.90
CA VAL A 39 6.47 8.10 11.23
C VAL A 39 6.85 9.50 11.73
N ALA A 40 7.86 9.61 12.60
CA ALA A 40 8.38 10.89 13.07
C ALA A 40 8.91 11.76 11.90
N ASN A 41 9.62 11.14 10.96
CA ASN A 41 10.23 11.83 9.82
C ASN A 41 9.21 12.43 8.84
N TYR A 42 7.97 11.95 8.82
CA TYR A 42 6.90 12.56 8.04
C TYR A 42 6.50 13.95 8.55
N ARG A 43 6.76 14.28 9.83
CA ARG A 43 6.40 15.59 10.43
C ARG A 43 4.96 16.02 10.13
N VAL A 44 4.03 15.06 10.21
CA VAL A 44 2.58 15.27 10.05
C VAL A 44 1.88 15.20 11.42
N LEU A 45 2.40 14.38 12.33
CA LEU A 45 1.84 14.15 13.66
C LEU A 45 2.64 14.89 14.75
N PRO A 46 2.00 15.32 15.85
CA PRO A 46 2.71 15.79 17.04
C PRO A 46 3.45 14.63 17.73
N ALA A 47 4.55 14.94 18.41
CA ALA A 47 5.45 13.94 19.01
C ALA A 47 4.75 12.88 19.89
N PRO A 48 3.75 13.20 20.75
CA PRO A 48 3.08 12.20 21.57
C PRO A 48 2.28 11.16 20.78
N LEU A 49 1.87 11.47 19.53
CA LEU A 49 1.09 10.57 18.69
C LEU A 49 1.94 9.64 17.82
N VAL A 50 3.24 9.90 17.69
CA VAL A 50 4.15 9.11 16.84
C VAL A 50 4.19 7.65 17.30
N GLY A 51 4.52 7.41 18.57
CA GLY A 51 4.62 6.05 19.13
C GLY A 51 3.30 5.26 19.12
N PRO A 52 2.15 5.85 19.52
CA PRO A 52 0.84 5.21 19.38
C PRO A 52 0.49 4.84 17.93
N VAL A 53 0.67 5.74 16.97
CA VAL A 53 0.38 5.46 15.56
C VAL A 53 1.32 4.39 15.02
N ALA A 54 2.61 4.45 15.33
CA ALA A 54 3.58 3.44 14.90
C ALA A 54 3.23 2.03 15.41
N ARG A 55 2.63 1.92 16.60
CA ARG A 55 2.20 0.64 17.20
C ARG A 55 0.85 0.13 16.67
N LEU A 56 -0.12 1.01 16.45
CA LEU A 56 -1.48 0.63 16.04
C LEU A 56 -1.63 0.41 14.54
N LEU A 57 -0.76 1.02 13.74
CA LEU A 57 -0.86 0.95 12.29
C LEU A 57 -0.60 -0.46 11.73
N PRO A 58 0.45 -1.21 12.12
CA PRO A 58 0.67 -2.57 11.62
C PRO A 58 -0.49 -3.55 11.87
N PRO A 59 -1.09 -3.66 13.07
CA PRO A 59 -2.25 -4.53 13.26
C PRO A 59 -3.47 -4.03 12.49
N THR A 60 -3.65 -2.71 12.31
CA THR A 60 -4.73 -2.17 11.46
C THR A 60 -4.56 -2.61 10.01
N GLU A 61 -3.34 -2.61 9.48
CA GLU A 61 -3.04 -3.08 8.13
C GLU A 61 -3.34 -4.57 7.95
N VAL A 62 -2.99 -5.41 8.92
CA VAL A 62 -3.32 -6.84 8.91
C VAL A 62 -4.84 -7.06 8.95
N LEU A 63 -5.56 -6.34 9.82
CA LEU A 63 -7.02 -6.45 9.92
C LEU A 63 -7.70 -6.06 8.61
N LEU A 64 -7.24 -4.99 7.96
CA LEU A 64 -7.75 -4.57 6.66
C LEU A 64 -7.44 -5.60 5.57
N ALA A 65 -6.23 -6.15 5.53
CA ALA A 65 -5.86 -7.18 4.56
C ALA A 65 -6.72 -8.45 4.71
N VAL A 66 -6.89 -8.94 5.94
CA VAL A 66 -7.74 -10.10 6.23
C VAL A 66 -9.19 -9.80 5.86
N GLY A 67 -9.72 -8.62 6.21
CA GLY A 67 -11.08 -8.21 5.85
C GLY A 67 -11.29 -8.09 4.33
N LEU A 68 -10.27 -7.62 3.59
CA LEU A 68 -10.29 -7.56 2.13
C LEU A 68 -10.33 -8.97 1.52
N LEU A 69 -9.49 -9.90 1.98
CA LEU A 69 -9.45 -11.26 1.43
C LEU A 69 -10.65 -12.12 1.82
N ALA A 70 -11.10 -12.02 3.07
CA ALA A 70 -12.17 -12.87 3.58
C ALA A 70 -13.55 -12.52 2.98
N GLY A 71 -13.74 -11.29 2.48
CA GLY A 71 -15.04 -10.87 1.96
C GLY A 71 -16.10 -10.61 3.03
N VAL A 72 -15.80 -10.91 4.31
CA VAL A 72 -16.78 -11.13 5.40
C VAL A 72 -17.61 -9.89 5.80
N LEU A 73 -17.25 -8.67 5.39
CA LEU A 73 -17.96 -7.43 5.80
C LEU A 73 -18.02 -6.36 4.69
N SER A 74 -18.01 -6.76 3.41
CA SER A 74 -18.08 -5.79 2.30
C SER A 74 -19.36 -4.93 2.41
N PRO A 75 -19.28 -3.59 2.35
CA PRO A 75 -18.19 -2.77 1.80
C PRO A 75 -17.15 -2.24 2.82
N TRP A 76 -17.31 -2.49 4.12
CA TRP A 76 -16.56 -1.77 5.16
C TRP A 76 -15.03 -1.91 5.08
N PRO A 77 -14.44 -3.12 4.87
CA PRO A 77 -12.99 -3.26 4.71
C PRO A 77 -12.44 -2.49 3.51
N ALA A 78 -13.19 -2.40 2.41
CA ALA A 78 -12.76 -1.70 1.20
C ALA A 78 -12.74 -0.18 1.42
N THR A 79 -13.77 0.37 2.07
CA THR A 79 -13.81 1.80 2.40
C THR A 79 -12.74 2.19 3.41
N ALA A 80 -12.51 1.37 4.44
CA ALA A 80 -11.47 1.63 5.44
C ALA A 80 -10.06 1.50 4.83
N ALA A 81 -9.83 0.50 3.98
CA ALA A 81 -8.60 0.34 3.21
C ALA A 81 -8.34 1.55 2.28
N ALA A 82 -9.35 1.99 1.54
CA ALA A 82 -9.28 3.18 0.71
C ALA A 82 -8.94 4.43 1.54
N GLY A 83 -9.59 4.61 2.69
CA GLY A 83 -9.29 5.70 3.63
C GLY A 83 -7.83 5.67 4.08
N LEU A 84 -7.31 4.50 4.46
CA LEU A 84 -5.92 4.37 4.90
C LEU A 84 -4.93 4.64 3.75
N LEU A 85 -5.21 4.14 2.54
CA LEU A 85 -4.41 4.43 1.34
C LEU A 85 -4.36 5.94 1.06
N LEU A 86 -5.48 6.64 1.20
CA LEU A 86 -5.56 8.10 1.01
C LEU A 86 -4.82 8.87 2.10
N VAL A 87 -4.87 8.41 3.36
CA VAL A 87 -4.07 9.00 4.46
C VAL A 87 -2.57 8.88 4.14
N PHE A 88 -2.11 7.70 3.71
CA PHE A 88 -0.72 7.52 3.26
C PHE A 88 -0.40 8.42 2.05
N ALA A 89 -1.28 8.46 1.05
CA ALA A 89 -1.09 9.28 -0.14
C ALA A 89 -0.95 10.77 0.21
N ALA A 90 -1.80 11.28 1.11
CA ALA A 90 -1.76 12.65 1.58
C ALA A 90 -0.46 12.94 2.36
N ALA A 91 -0.08 12.07 3.29
CA ALA A 91 1.15 12.21 4.07
C ALA A 91 2.41 12.23 3.17
N MET A 92 2.44 11.37 2.14
CA MET A 92 3.49 11.33 1.12
C MET A 92 3.48 12.60 0.26
N ALA A 93 2.33 12.99 -0.28
CA ALA A 93 2.19 14.17 -1.12
C ALA A 93 2.60 15.47 -0.41
N LEU A 94 2.25 15.61 0.87
CA LEU A 94 2.68 16.75 1.70
C LEU A 94 4.20 16.81 1.84
N ASN A 95 4.86 15.67 2.07
CA ASN A 95 6.32 15.63 2.19
C ASN A 95 7.03 15.85 0.85
N LEU A 96 6.47 15.34 -0.25
CA LEU A 96 6.97 15.63 -1.61
C LEU A 96 6.89 17.13 -1.93
N ARG A 97 5.76 17.78 -1.61
CA ARG A 97 5.60 19.24 -1.76
C ARG A 97 6.57 20.04 -0.90
N ARG A 98 6.98 19.50 0.26
CA ARG A 98 8.01 20.07 1.14
C ARG A 98 9.45 19.77 0.68
N GLY A 99 9.65 19.16 -0.48
CA GLY A 99 10.98 18.77 -1.00
C GLY A 99 11.63 17.59 -0.28
N ARG A 100 10.88 16.87 0.57
CA ARG A 100 11.39 15.77 1.41
C ARG A 100 11.27 14.41 0.72
N ALA A 101 11.67 14.33 -0.56
CA ALA A 101 11.53 13.09 -1.34
C ALA A 101 12.46 11.95 -0.88
N ALA A 102 13.55 12.26 -0.17
CA ALA A 102 14.54 11.27 0.26
C ALA A 102 14.15 10.48 1.53
N ILE A 103 13.03 10.83 2.18
CA ILE A 103 12.55 10.06 3.35
C ILE A 103 11.94 8.73 2.90
N ASP A 104 11.94 7.76 3.81
CA ASP A 104 11.39 6.44 3.56
C ASP A 104 9.86 6.46 3.50
N CYS A 105 9.26 5.72 2.57
CA CYS A 105 7.82 5.54 2.52
C CYS A 105 7.29 4.69 3.68
N GLY A 106 8.12 3.84 4.29
CA GLY A 106 7.74 2.99 5.43
C GLY A 106 7.01 1.71 5.07
N CYS A 107 7.03 1.30 3.79
CA CYS A 107 6.46 0.02 3.33
C CYS A 107 7.37 -1.19 3.62
N GLY A 108 8.63 -1.00 4.02
CA GLY A 108 9.50 -2.12 4.48
C GLY A 108 10.05 -3.06 3.40
N ARG A 109 9.96 -2.71 2.12
CA ARG A 109 10.32 -3.58 0.98
C ARG A 109 11.76 -4.08 1.01
N GLY A 110 11.91 -5.36 1.36
CA GLY A 110 13.21 -6.05 1.38
C GLY A 110 14.23 -5.40 2.31
N GLY A 111 13.79 -4.67 3.34
CA GLY A 111 14.67 -3.94 4.25
C GLY A 111 15.38 -2.73 3.64
N LEU A 112 15.07 -2.36 2.39
CA LEU A 112 15.67 -1.21 1.72
C LEU A 112 14.85 0.05 1.95
N ARG A 113 15.54 1.18 2.11
CA ARG A 113 14.89 2.50 2.18
C ARG A 113 14.28 2.87 0.83
N GLN A 114 13.00 3.16 0.83
CA GLN A 114 12.26 3.51 -0.38
C GLN A 114 11.96 5.02 -0.38
N PRO A 115 12.67 5.85 -1.18
CA PRO A 115 12.41 7.29 -1.21
C PRO A 115 11.00 7.58 -1.70
N LEU A 116 10.32 8.62 -1.22
CA LEU A 116 9.00 9.00 -1.70
C LEU A 116 8.98 9.32 -3.19
N SER A 117 7.87 9.02 -3.86
CA SER A 117 7.65 9.35 -5.27
C SER A 117 6.18 9.66 -5.57
N TRP A 118 5.94 10.50 -6.56
CA TRP A 118 4.57 10.79 -7.05
C TRP A 118 3.88 9.55 -7.62
N SER A 119 4.63 8.58 -8.17
CA SER A 119 4.08 7.32 -8.64
C SER A 119 3.41 6.52 -7.52
N ARG A 120 3.99 6.47 -6.31
CA ARG A 120 3.39 5.77 -5.15
C ARG A 120 2.16 6.49 -4.62
N VAL A 121 2.15 7.82 -4.67
CA VAL A 121 0.97 8.63 -4.35
C VAL A 121 -0.17 8.30 -5.32
N ALA A 122 0.11 8.37 -6.63
CA ALA A 122 -0.87 8.09 -7.67
C ALA A 122 -1.43 6.66 -7.55
N ARG A 123 -0.57 5.66 -7.34
CA ARG A 123 -0.98 4.27 -7.13
C ARG A 123 -1.96 4.14 -5.96
N ASN A 124 -1.65 4.75 -4.81
CA ASN A 124 -2.53 4.67 -3.64
C ASN A 124 -3.89 5.35 -3.90
N VAL A 125 -3.92 6.50 -4.59
CA VAL A 125 -5.15 7.20 -4.94
C VAL A 125 -6.00 6.39 -5.93
N VAL A 126 -5.38 5.85 -6.98
CA VAL A 126 -6.06 5.02 -7.98
C VAL A 126 -6.62 3.76 -7.34
N LEU A 127 -5.82 3.05 -6.54
CA LEU A 127 -6.28 1.83 -5.87
C LEU A 127 -7.40 2.12 -4.86
N ALA A 128 -7.31 3.22 -4.11
CA ALA A 128 -8.38 3.65 -3.20
C ALA A 128 -9.69 3.94 -3.97
N GLY A 129 -9.62 4.67 -5.09
CA GLY A 129 -10.79 4.95 -5.92
C GLY A 129 -11.42 3.68 -6.49
N LEU A 130 -10.59 2.78 -7.04
CA LEU A 130 -11.06 1.52 -7.62
C LEU A 130 -11.68 0.59 -6.56
N LEU A 131 -11.14 0.56 -5.34
CA LEU A 131 -11.72 -0.23 -4.23
C LEU A 131 -13.11 0.27 -3.82
N VAL A 132 -13.40 1.57 -3.96
CA VAL A 132 -14.69 2.15 -3.60
C VAL A 132 -15.71 2.03 -4.73
N VAL A 133 -15.27 2.24 -5.98
CA VAL A 133 -16.16 2.24 -7.16
C VAL A 133 -16.60 0.82 -7.55
N THR A 134 -15.81 -0.20 -7.24
CA THR A 134 -16.15 -1.59 -7.59
C THR A 134 -17.06 -2.23 -6.53
N ALA A 135 -18.35 -2.36 -6.86
CA ALA A 135 -19.34 -2.99 -5.99
C ALA A 135 -19.02 -4.48 -5.75
N PRO A 136 -19.32 -5.04 -4.55
CA PRO A 136 -19.16 -6.46 -4.32
C PRO A 136 -20.08 -7.27 -5.25
N PRO A 137 -19.55 -8.27 -5.98
CA PRO A 137 -20.38 -9.19 -6.72
C PRO A 137 -21.23 -9.97 -5.72
N LYS A 138 -22.52 -10.14 -6.02
CA LYS A 138 -23.43 -10.90 -5.16
C LYS A 138 -23.05 -12.37 -5.06
N THR A 139 -22.37 -12.89 -6.07
CA THR A 139 -21.93 -14.28 -6.18
C THR A 139 -20.63 -14.33 -6.98
N ALA A 140 -19.61 -15.00 -6.46
CA ALA A 140 -18.35 -15.30 -7.15
C ALA A 140 -18.10 -16.80 -7.11
N GLY A 141 -17.85 -17.41 -8.26
CA GLY A 141 -17.53 -18.83 -8.39
C GLY A 141 -16.06 -19.12 -8.10
N LEU A 142 -15.71 -20.41 -8.01
CA LEU A 142 -14.31 -20.84 -7.80
C LEU A 142 -13.36 -20.30 -8.88
N ALA A 143 -13.84 -20.22 -10.13
CA ALA A 143 -13.11 -19.66 -11.26
C ALA A 143 -12.79 -18.17 -11.06
N ASP A 144 -13.74 -17.39 -10.54
CA ASP A 144 -13.56 -15.96 -10.32
C ASP A 144 -12.53 -15.72 -9.20
N TRP A 145 -12.59 -16.53 -8.14
CA TRP A 145 -11.61 -16.50 -7.05
C TRP A 145 -10.21 -16.89 -7.49
N SER A 146 -10.06 -17.96 -8.27
CA SER A 146 -8.74 -18.39 -8.73
C SER A 146 -8.09 -17.36 -9.64
N LEU A 147 -8.84 -16.83 -10.62
CA LEU A 147 -8.38 -15.77 -11.52
C LEU A 147 -8.11 -14.47 -10.75
N GLY A 148 -9.00 -14.09 -9.83
CA GLY A 148 -8.87 -12.89 -9.03
C GLY A 148 -7.64 -12.90 -8.12
N LEU A 149 -7.41 -14.01 -7.40
CA LEU A 149 -6.24 -14.19 -6.55
C LEU A 149 -4.95 -14.18 -7.37
N ALA A 150 -4.93 -14.91 -8.50
CA ALA A 150 -3.78 -14.93 -9.39
C ALA A 150 -3.47 -13.53 -9.96
N GLY A 151 -4.48 -12.84 -10.49
CA GLY A 151 -4.32 -11.50 -11.07
C GLY A 151 -3.87 -10.48 -10.03
N GLY A 152 -4.47 -10.48 -8.83
CA GLY A 152 -4.04 -9.59 -7.75
C GLY A 152 -2.63 -9.89 -7.26
N GLY A 153 -2.24 -11.16 -7.18
CA GLY A 153 -0.88 -11.59 -6.87
C GLY A 153 0.15 -11.11 -7.90
N VAL A 154 -0.18 -11.22 -9.19
CA VAL A 154 0.68 -10.72 -10.28
C VAL A 154 0.86 -9.19 -10.18
N LEU A 155 -0.22 -8.43 -10.01
CA LEU A 155 -0.13 -6.98 -9.85
C LEU A 155 0.73 -6.58 -8.65
N PHE A 156 0.57 -7.29 -7.53
CA PHE A 156 1.40 -7.07 -6.35
C PHE A 156 2.88 -7.37 -6.61
N LEU A 157 3.21 -8.51 -7.25
CA LEU A 157 4.60 -8.86 -7.55
C LEU A 157 5.25 -7.89 -8.53
N LEU A 158 4.51 -7.41 -9.53
CA LEU A 158 4.98 -6.38 -10.46
C LEU A 158 5.29 -5.08 -9.71
N ASP A 159 4.37 -4.59 -8.88
CA ASP A 159 4.62 -3.40 -8.06
C ASP A 159 5.80 -3.62 -7.07
N TYR A 160 5.89 -4.79 -6.44
CA TYR A 160 6.97 -5.17 -5.53
C TYR A 160 8.33 -5.10 -6.22
N THR A 161 8.48 -5.79 -7.34
CA THR A 161 9.71 -5.84 -8.13
C THR A 161 10.08 -4.47 -8.70
N LEU A 162 9.13 -3.70 -9.23
CA LEU A 162 9.40 -2.34 -9.72
C LEU A 162 9.91 -1.43 -8.60
N ALA A 163 9.31 -1.49 -7.41
CA ALA A 163 9.78 -0.74 -6.26
C ALA A 163 11.18 -1.19 -5.82
N TYR A 164 11.41 -2.49 -5.76
CA TYR A 164 12.71 -3.06 -5.38
C TYR A 164 13.82 -2.67 -6.37
N LEU A 165 13.54 -2.75 -7.68
CA LEU A 165 14.46 -2.28 -8.71
C LEU A 165 14.70 -0.77 -8.62
N SER A 166 13.67 0.04 -8.32
CA SER A 166 13.84 1.48 -8.14
C SER A 166 14.71 1.86 -6.93
N SER A 167 14.76 1.00 -5.90
CA SER A 167 15.68 1.17 -4.77
C SER A 167 17.10 0.69 -5.05
N LEU A 168 17.27 -0.28 -5.96
CA LEU A 168 18.58 -0.79 -6.37
C LEU A 168 19.23 0.07 -7.46
N ALA A 169 18.42 0.69 -8.32
CA ALA A 169 18.90 1.58 -9.35
C ALA A 169 19.78 2.64 -8.67
N PRO A 170 21.12 2.61 -8.90
CA PRO A 170 21.98 3.68 -8.44
C PRO A 170 21.34 4.94 -8.99
N ARG A 171 21.28 6.02 -8.20
CA ARG A 171 20.94 7.33 -8.73
C ARG A 171 22.02 7.71 -9.76
N ALA A 172 21.95 7.17 -10.97
CA ALA A 172 22.77 7.53 -12.11
C ALA A 172 22.56 9.01 -12.46
N ALA A 173 21.51 9.64 -11.90
CA ALA A 173 21.19 11.05 -11.97
C ALA A 173 21.75 11.92 -10.81
N ALA A 174 22.66 11.43 -9.96
CA ALA A 174 23.45 12.29 -9.08
C ALA A 174 24.65 12.95 -9.81
N ARG A 175 24.81 12.72 -11.12
CA ARG A 175 25.89 13.25 -11.99
C ARG A 175 25.44 14.42 -12.90
N GLY A 176 24.76 15.45 -12.37
CA GLY A 176 24.30 16.52 -13.28
C GLY A 176 23.88 17.87 -12.69
N ILE A 177 24.09 18.15 -11.41
CA ILE A 177 23.83 19.50 -10.87
C ILE A 177 25.18 20.21 -10.65
N PRO A 178 25.61 21.13 -11.54
CA PRO A 178 26.71 22.02 -11.22
C PRO A 178 26.33 22.89 -10.01
N ARG A 179 27.28 23.04 -9.08
CA ARG A 179 27.15 23.86 -7.86
C ARG A 179 27.02 25.34 -8.18
#